data_AF-A0A5C9BMM3-F1
#
_entry.id   AF-A0A5C9BMM3-F1
#
_cell.length_a   1.000
_cell.length_b   1.000
_cell.length_c   1.000
_cell.angle_alpha   90.00
_cell.angle_beta   90.00
_cell.angle_gamma   90.00
#
_symmetry.space_group_name_H-M   'P 1'
#
loop_
_entity.id
_entity.type
_entity.pdbx_description
1 polymer ?
#
loop_
_entity_poly.entity_id
_entity_poly.type
_entity_poly.pdbx_seq_one_letter_code
_entity_poly.pdbx_strand_id
1 'polypeptide(L)'
;MTTGRNIHSVTEVPPGAKISDILPTFAGVKHEIIIGTPNSECASCRKPFNEIRKRRKAVRMAPIGIALPVMFSFHLCGRCLALYQQGGYERDGVMAALQAYCEGDEAAQ
;
A
#
# COMPACT_ATOMS: atom_id res chain seq x y z
N MET A 1 -12.95 8.49 -19.10
CA MET A 1 -13.20 7.04 -18.93
C MET A 1 -11.90 6.40 -18.46
N THR A 2 -11.67 6.37 -17.15
CA THR A 2 -10.53 5.69 -16.53
C THR A 2 -10.85 4.20 -16.53
N THR A 3 -10.11 3.43 -17.32
CA THR A 3 -10.12 1.96 -17.33
C THR A 3 -10.04 1.45 -15.89
N GLY A 4 -11.13 0.85 -15.41
CA GLY A 4 -11.19 0.20 -14.10
C GLY A 4 -10.20 -0.96 -14.08
N ARG A 5 -9.07 -0.77 -13.41
CA ARG A 5 -8.22 -1.91 -13.02
C ARG A 5 -9.04 -2.72 -12.02
N ASN A 6 -9.40 -3.95 -12.38
CA ASN A 6 -9.97 -4.91 -11.43
C ASN A 6 -8.95 -5.07 -10.28
N ILE A 7 -9.32 -4.58 -9.10
CA ILE A 7 -8.47 -4.68 -7.91
C ILE A 7 -8.64 -6.10 -7.40
N HIS A 8 -7.65 -6.95 -7.67
CA HIS A 8 -7.73 -8.40 -7.41
C HIS A 8 -7.54 -8.77 -5.92
N SER A 9 -7.13 -7.83 -5.08
CA SER A 9 -7.06 -8.03 -3.63
C SER A 9 -7.44 -6.73 -2.94
N VAL A 10 -8.64 -6.73 -2.35
CA VAL A 10 -9.11 -5.67 -1.46
C VAL A 10 -9.31 -6.35 -0.11
N THR A 11 -8.49 -5.97 0.87
CA THR A 11 -8.65 -6.42 2.25
C THR A 11 -9.17 -5.24 3.06
N GLU A 12 -10.35 -5.38 3.66
CA GLU A 12 -10.84 -4.40 4.61
C GLU A 12 -10.02 -4.47 5.89
N VAL A 13 -9.59 -3.31 6.37
CA VAL A 13 -8.83 -3.20 7.62
C VAL A 13 -9.82 -3.17 8.78
N PRO A 14 -9.82 -4.16 9.69
CA PRO A 14 -10.70 -4.15 10.84
C PRO A 14 -10.44 -2.90 11.71
N PRO A 15 -11.48 -2.35 12.37
CA PRO A 15 -11.30 -1.23 13.29
C PRO A 15 -10.25 -1.56 14.37
N GLY A 16 -9.18 -0.75 14.42
CA GLY A 16 -8.09 -0.91 15.41
C GLY A 16 -6.96 -1.87 15.02
N ALA A 17 -7.07 -2.58 13.88
CA ALA A 17 -5.97 -3.39 13.35
C ALA A 17 -4.85 -2.49 12.81
N LYS A 18 -3.60 -2.87 13.03
CA LYS A 18 -2.44 -2.16 12.47
C LYS A 18 -2.16 -2.67 11.07
N ILE A 19 -1.57 -1.82 10.23
CA ILE A 19 -1.05 -2.21 8.91
C ILE A 19 -0.03 -3.36 9.04
N SER A 20 0.75 -3.40 10.13
CA SER A 20 1.67 -4.49 10.45
C SER A 20 0.99 -5.85 10.63
N ASP A 21 -0.27 -5.84 11.07
CA ASP A 21 -1.04 -7.06 11.33
C ASP A 21 -1.62 -7.63 10.02
N ILE A 22 -1.66 -6.81 8.97
CA ILE A 22 -2.21 -7.15 7.64
C ILE A 22 -1.09 -7.41 6.64
N LEU A 23 0.04 -6.71 6.77
CA LEU A 23 1.16 -6.76 5.84
C LEU A 23 2.43 -7.19 6.58
N PRO A 24 2.85 -8.46 6.44
CA PRO A 24 4.02 -9.00 7.15
C PRO A 24 5.30 -8.18 6.92
N THR A 25 5.46 -7.56 5.74
CA THR A 25 6.60 -6.67 5.42
C THR A 25 6.74 -5.48 6.36
N PHE A 26 5.65 -5.03 7.00
CA PHE A 26 5.65 -3.91 7.95
C PHE A 26 5.78 -4.34 9.41
N ALA A 27 5.86 -5.64 9.72
CA ALA A 27 5.97 -6.14 11.10
C ALA A 27 7.20 -5.61 11.85
N GLY A 28 8.28 -5.28 11.13
CA GLY A 28 9.51 -4.71 11.69
C GLY A 28 9.55 -3.18 11.77
N VAL A 29 8.56 -2.47 11.24
CA VAL A 29 8.55 -1.00 11.18
C VAL A 29 8.11 -0.42 12.52
N LYS A 30 9.10 -0.03 13.33
CA LYS A 30 8.89 0.55 14.68
C LYS A 30 8.69 2.07 14.69
N HIS A 31 8.79 2.73 13.54
CA HIS A 31 8.79 4.20 13.43
C HIS A 31 7.69 4.72 12.48
N GLU A 32 7.28 5.97 12.71
CA GLU A 32 6.30 6.69 11.90
C GLU A 32 6.89 7.01 10.51
N ILE A 33 6.28 6.48 9.45
CA ILE A 33 6.66 6.84 8.06
C ILE A 33 5.82 8.04 7.64
N ILE A 34 6.47 9.19 7.50
CA ILE A 34 5.84 10.42 7.00
C ILE A 34 5.98 10.44 5.48
N ILE A 35 4.85 10.40 4.77
CA ILE A 35 4.82 10.48 3.30
C ILE A 35 4.23 11.83 2.89
N GLY A 36 5.01 12.61 2.11
CA GLY A 36 4.55 13.84 1.46
C GLY A 36 5.25 15.11 1.91
N THR A 37 4.91 16.21 1.23
CA THR A 37 5.48 17.54 1.48
C THR A 37 4.69 18.26 2.58
N PRO A 38 5.34 18.85 3.60
CA PRO A 38 4.65 19.64 4.61
C PRO A 38 3.83 20.79 3.99
N ASN A 39 2.66 21.06 4.56
CA ASN A 39 1.74 22.11 4.13
C ASN A 39 2.39 23.49 3.97
N SER A 40 2.09 24.20 2.88
CA SER A 40 2.56 25.56 2.58
C SER A 40 1.84 26.66 3.38
N GLU A 41 0.73 26.33 4.03
CA GLU A 41 -0.12 27.23 4.81
C GLU A 41 -0.56 26.60 6.14
N CYS A 42 -1.00 27.43 7.10
CA CYS A 42 -1.53 26.92 8.37
C CYS A 42 -2.80 26.08 8.14
N ALA A 43 -2.79 24.82 8.61
CA ALA A 43 -3.92 23.91 8.46
C ALA A 43 -5.22 24.38 9.16
N SER A 44 -5.10 25.28 10.16
CA SER A 44 -6.25 25.86 10.86
C SER A 44 -6.78 27.13 10.17
N CYS A 45 -5.94 28.17 10.05
CA CYS A 45 -6.40 29.48 9.57
C CYS A 45 -6.18 29.72 8.06
N ARG A 46 -5.62 28.76 7.32
CA ARG A 46 -5.40 28.80 5.86
C ARG A 46 -4.55 29.97 5.34
N LYS A 47 -3.79 30.62 6.22
CA LYS A 47 -2.87 31.68 5.83
C LYS A 47 -1.48 31.09 5.51
N PRO A 48 -0.82 31.55 4.43
CA PRO A 48 0.47 31.01 4.00
C PRO A 48 1.56 31.27 5.04
N PHE A 49 2.54 30.37 5.09
CA PHE A 49 3.75 30.58 5.87
C PHE A 49 4.67 31.57 5.15
N ASN A 50 5.33 32.43 5.91
CA ASN A 50 6.32 33.40 5.43
C ASN A 50 7.34 33.72 6.54
N GLU A 51 8.20 34.72 6.32
CA GLU A 51 9.26 35.10 7.27
C GLU A 51 8.73 35.45 8.67
N ILE A 52 7.51 36.00 8.74
CA ILE A 52 6.83 36.38 9.98
C ILE A 52 6.01 35.21 10.53
N ARG A 53 5.21 34.55 9.68
CA ARG A 53 4.38 33.39 10.02
C ARG A 53 5.14 32.10 9.70
N LYS A 54 6.00 31.68 10.62
CA LYS A 54 6.81 30.46 10.48
C LYS A 54 6.03 29.20 10.87
N ARG A 55 6.41 28.05 10.30
CA ARG A 55 5.95 26.72 10.75
C ARG A 55 6.33 26.50 12.23
N ARG A 56 5.48 25.83 12.99
CA ARG A 56 5.66 25.47 14.42
C ARG A 56 5.53 23.95 14.59
N LYS A 57 5.27 23.47 15.83
CA LYS A 57 5.00 22.03 16.10
C LYS A 57 3.86 21.50 15.22
N ALA A 58 4.05 20.30 14.69
CA ALA A 58 3.00 19.57 13.98
C ALA A 58 2.00 18.98 14.98
N VAL A 59 0.71 19.11 14.69
CA VAL A 59 -0.36 18.39 15.40
C VAL A 59 -0.64 17.10 14.64
N ARG A 60 -0.63 15.97 15.34
CA ARG A 60 -0.88 14.64 14.75
C ARG A 60 -2.37 14.32 14.82
N MET A 61 -2.95 13.91 13.70
CA MET A 61 -4.31 13.41 13.61
C MET A 61 -4.29 12.17 12.72
N ALA A 62 -4.70 11.03 13.28
CA ALA A 62 -4.80 9.78 12.53
C ALA A 62 -6.22 9.65 11.94
N PRO A 63 -6.35 9.42 10.62
CA PRO A 63 -7.65 9.10 10.06
C PRO A 63 -8.08 7.71 10.53
N ILE A 64 -9.34 7.59 10.97
CA ILE A 64 -9.87 6.37 11.61
C ILE A 64 -10.39 5.34 10.59
N GLY A 65 -10.40 5.66 9.29
CA GLY A 65 -11.08 4.84 8.28
C GLY A 65 -10.58 5.01 6.85
N ILE A 66 -9.25 5.08 6.64
CA ILE A 66 -8.69 5.03 5.27
C ILE A 66 -8.43 3.57 4.91
N ALA A 67 -9.10 3.08 3.87
CA ALA A 67 -8.66 1.90 3.13
C ALA A 67 -7.45 2.30 2.26
N LEU A 68 -6.28 1.74 2.55
CA LEU A 68 -5.08 1.95 1.74
C LEU A 68 -5.04 0.90 0.62
N PRO A 69 -5.08 1.29 -0.67
CA PRO A 69 -4.85 0.34 -1.75
C PRO A 69 -3.36 -0.04 -1.78
N VAL A 70 -3.06 -1.27 -1.35
CA VAL A 70 -1.70 -1.82 -1.38
C VAL A 70 -1.54 -2.57 -2.70
N MET A 71 -0.49 -2.24 -3.46
CA MET A 71 -0.13 -2.95 -4.69
C MET A 71 1.23 -3.60 -4.51
N PHE A 72 1.31 -4.90 -4.77
CA PHE A 72 2.56 -5.64 -4.79
C PHE A 72 3.09 -5.72 -6.22
N SER A 73 4.40 -5.63 -6.37
CA SER A 73 5.08 -5.78 -7.65
C SER A 73 6.12 -6.88 -7.53
N PHE A 74 6.01 -7.87 -8.42
CA PHE A 74 6.92 -9.01 -8.48
C PHE A 74 7.53 -9.09 -9.87
N HIS A 75 8.81 -9.46 -9.93
CA HIS A 75 9.47 -9.79 -11.18
C HIS A 75 9.21 -11.25 -11.53
N LEU A 76 8.76 -11.49 -12.78
CA LEU A 76 8.56 -12.84 -13.31
C LEU A 76 9.69 -13.18 -14.30
N CYS A 77 10.07 -14.45 -14.35
CA CYS A 77 10.90 -14.95 -15.45
C CYS A 77 10.09 -15.00 -16.76
N GLY A 78 10.77 -15.08 -17.91
CA GLY A 78 10.10 -15.06 -19.22
C GLY A 78 9.04 -16.14 -19.39
N ARG A 79 9.26 -17.34 -18.82
CA ARG A 79 8.28 -18.45 -18.86
C ARG A 79 7.01 -18.11 -18.07
N CYS A 80 7.14 -17.67 -16.82
CA CYS A 80 5.97 -17.33 -16.00
C CYS A 80 5.22 -16.12 -16.55
N LEU A 81 5.94 -15.16 -17.15
CA LEU A 81 5.31 -14.06 -17.86
C LEU A 81 4.49 -14.54 -19.05
N ALA A 82 5.00 -15.49 -19.83
CA ALA A 82 4.26 -16.08 -20.95
C ALA A 82 2.98 -16.81 -20.48
N LEU A 83 3.05 -17.58 -19.38
CA LEU A 83 1.88 -18.23 -18.77
C LEU A 83 0.85 -17.21 -18.28
N TYR A 84 1.32 -16.14 -17.62
CA TYR A 84 0.46 -15.04 -17.21
C TYR A 84 -0.26 -14.37 -18.39
N GLN A 85 0.45 -14.19 -19.51
CA GLN A 85 -0.09 -13.59 -20.74
C GLN A 85 -1.06 -14.52 -21.50
N GLN A 86 -0.89 -15.84 -21.40
CA GLN A 86 -1.81 -16.82 -22.02
C GLN A 86 -3.23 -16.74 -21.45
N GLY A 87 -3.39 -16.27 -20.20
CA GLY A 87 -4.70 -16.11 -19.58
C GLY A 87 -5.31 -17.44 -19.13
N GLY A 88 -6.57 -17.38 -18.68
CA GLY A 88 -7.30 -18.55 -18.18
C GLY A 88 -6.58 -19.26 -17.03
N TYR A 89 -6.64 -20.58 -17.03
CA TYR A 89 -6.08 -21.43 -15.97
C TYR A 89 -4.58 -21.20 -15.72
N GLU A 90 -3.80 -20.94 -16.78
CA GLU A 90 -2.35 -20.70 -16.66
C GLU A 90 -2.05 -19.40 -15.91
N ARG A 91 -2.82 -18.34 -16.21
CA ARG A 91 -2.70 -17.08 -15.49
C ARG A 91 -3.10 -17.24 -14.03
N ASP A 92 -4.18 -17.98 -13.75
CA ASP A 92 -4.64 -18.22 -12.39
C ASP A 92 -3.59 -18.99 -11.57
N GLY A 93 -2.92 -19.97 -12.19
CA GLY A 93 -1.79 -20.67 -11.57
C GLY A 93 -0.62 -19.74 -11.21
N VAL A 94 -0.24 -18.82 -12.12
CA VAL A 94 0.80 -17.82 -11.83
C VAL A 94 0.37 -16.87 -10.71
N MET A 95 -0.90 -16.44 -10.71
CA MET A 95 -1.43 -15.55 -9.66
C MET A 95 -1.48 -16.23 -8.29
N ALA A 96 -1.88 -17.50 -8.24
CA ALA A 96 -1.87 -18.29 -7.01
C ALA A 96 -0.45 -18.44 -6.44
N ALA A 97 0.53 -18.71 -7.30
CA ALA A 97 1.93 -18.78 -6.89
C ALA A 97 2.46 -17.43 -6.36
N LEU A 98 2.10 -16.31 -7.01
CA LEU A 98 2.44 -14.97 -6.53
C LEU A 98 1.78 -14.63 -5.19
N GLN A 99 0.54 -15.08 -4.99
CA GLN A 99 -0.18 -14.90 -3.73
C GLN A 99 0.49 -15.67 -2.60
N ALA A 100 0.77 -16.98 -2.79
CA ALA A 100 1.49 -17.80 -1.80
C ALA A 100 2.85 -17.18 -1.43
N TYR A 101 3.60 -16.70 -2.43
CA TYR A 101 4.85 -15.97 -2.20
C TYR A 101 4.65 -14.69 -1.38
N CYS A 102 3.57 -13.93 -1.64
CA CYS A 102 3.23 -12.72 -0.90
C CYS A 102 2.83 -13.01 0.56
N GLU A 103 2.16 -14.14 0.79
CA GLU A 103 1.71 -14.60 2.11
C GLU A 103 2.87 -15.21 2.93
N GLY A 104 4.01 -15.49 2.29
CA GLY A 104 5.19 -16.04 2.94
C GLY A 104 5.14 -17.56 3.09
N ASP A 105 4.26 -18.23 2.36
CA ASP A 105 4.22 -19.68 2.32
C ASP A 105 5.49 -20.21 1.62
N GLU A 106 6.20 -21.12 2.29
CA GLU A 106 7.33 -21.82 1.69
C GLU A 106 6.84 -22.59 0.46
N ALA A 107 7.58 -22.47 -0.64
CA ALA A 107 7.32 -23.29 -1.82
C ALA A 107 7.46 -24.77 -1.42
N ALA A 108 6.33 -25.44 -1.21
CA ALA A 108 6.30 -26.89 -1.04
C ALA A 108 6.85 -27.50 -2.33
N GLN A 109 8.14 -27.87 -2.28
CA GLN A 109 8.82 -28.65 -3.30
C GLN A 109 8.45 -30.12 -3.17
#